data_AF-A0A954ET17-F1
#
_entry.id   AF-A0A954ET17-F1
#
_cell.length_a   1.000
_cell.length_b   1.000
_cell.length_c   1.000
_cell.angle_alpha   90.00
_cell.angle_beta   90.00
_cell.angle_gamma   90.00
#
_symmetry.space_group_name_H-M   'P 1'
#
loop_
_entity.id
_entity.type
_entity.pdbx_description
1 polymer ?
#
loop_
_entity_poly.entity_id
_entity_poly.type
_entity_poly.pdbx_seq_one_letter_code
_entity_poly.pdbx_strand_id
1 'polypeptide(L)'
;MNRSRVLRPLLSAWVCLLGLALNTGAIADDGRPRLLVLTDIGGDPDDQQSMIRLMVYTNEFQIEGLIASASGTPGELKKAVTRADLIKEVQQQMM
;
A
#
# COMPACT_ATOMS: atom_id res chain seq x y z
N MET A 1 12.79 -50.08 30.15
CA MET A 1 11.96 -49.25 29.23
C MET A 1 12.83 -48.12 28.68
N ASN A 2 13.13 -48.12 27.37
CA ASN A 2 14.17 -47.28 26.77
C ASN A 2 13.65 -45.83 26.56
N ARG A 3 14.05 -44.91 27.45
CA ARG A 3 13.62 -43.49 27.46
C ARG A 3 13.84 -42.77 26.12
N SER A 4 14.80 -43.23 25.30
CA SER A 4 15.12 -42.66 23.99
C SER A 4 14.07 -42.93 22.90
N ARG A 5 13.21 -43.95 23.02
CA ARG A 5 12.15 -44.24 22.03
C ARG A 5 10.94 -43.30 22.16
N VAL A 6 10.75 -42.69 23.32
CA VAL A 6 9.61 -41.78 23.60
C VAL A 6 10.00 -40.31 23.46
N LEU A 7 11.28 -39.98 23.67
CA LEU A 7 11.78 -38.60 23.62
C LEU A 7 11.80 -37.99 22.20
N ARG A 8 12.03 -38.81 21.18
CA ARG A 8 12.10 -38.37 19.76
C ARG A 8 10.76 -37.89 19.20
N PRO A 9 9.64 -38.62 19.32
CA PRO A 9 8.33 -38.13 18.83
C PRO A 9 7.82 -36.92 19.59
N LEU A 10 8.17 -36.81 20.89
CA LEU A 10 7.86 -35.63 21.69
C LEU A 10 8.61 -34.40 21.17
N LEU A 11 9.92 -34.49 20.94
CA LEU A 11 10.69 -33.37 20.41
C LEU A 11 10.15 -32.87 19.06
N SER A 12 9.78 -33.79 18.15
CA SER A 12 9.17 -33.42 16.87
C SER A 12 7.81 -32.76 17.00
N ALA A 13 6.97 -33.21 17.94
CA ALA A 13 5.68 -32.58 18.22
C ALA A 13 5.85 -31.15 18.75
N TRP A 14 6.85 -30.93 19.61
CA TRP A 14 7.21 -29.60 20.11
C TRP A 14 7.72 -28.67 19.02
N VAL A 15 8.55 -29.16 18.09
CA VAL A 15 9.03 -28.36 16.94
C VAL A 15 7.88 -28.01 15.99
N CYS A 16 6.95 -28.93 15.74
CA CYS A 16 5.76 -28.64 14.93
C CYS A 16 4.82 -27.62 15.60
N LEU A 17 4.60 -27.73 16.92
CA LEU A 17 3.80 -26.76 17.68
C LEU A 17 4.44 -25.37 17.68
N LEU A 18 5.76 -25.28 17.81
CA LEU A 18 6.50 -24.02 17.74
C LEU A 18 6.42 -23.39 16.34
N GLY A 19 6.55 -24.21 15.29
CA GLY A 19 6.42 -23.76 13.90
C GLY A 19 5.01 -23.27 13.54
N LEU A 20 3.97 -23.86 14.14
CA LEU A 20 2.58 -23.43 13.92
C LEU A 20 2.25 -22.11 14.65
N ALA A 21 2.84 -21.89 15.83
CA ALA A 21 2.65 -20.66 16.60
C ALA A 21 3.31 -19.42 15.95
N LEU A 22 4.33 -19.61 15.11
CA LEU A 22 5.03 -18.51 14.42
C LEU A 22 4.28 -17.95 13.21
N ASN A 23 3.16 -18.55 12.81
CA ASN A 23 2.43 -18.15 11.60
C ASN A 23 1.20 -17.28 11.87
N THR A 24 1.07 -16.71 13.09
CA THR A 24 0.02 -15.75 13.43
C THR A 24 0.42 -14.33 12.99
N GLY A 25 0.78 -14.17 11.72
CA GLY A 25 0.88 -12.86 11.08
C GLY A 25 -0.52 -12.37 10.73
N ALA A 26 -1.35 -12.08 11.73
CA ALA A 26 -2.58 -11.35 11.47
C ALA A 26 -2.17 -9.97 10.93
N ILE A 27 -2.52 -9.67 9.68
CA ILE A 27 -2.40 -8.32 9.15
C ILE A 27 -3.30 -7.48 10.05
N ALA A 28 -2.70 -6.64 10.89
CA ALA A 28 -3.44 -5.70 11.72
C ALA A 28 -4.14 -4.74 10.76
N ASP A 29 -5.44 -4.94 10.58
CA ASP A 29 -6.31 -3.95 9.97
C ASP A 29 -6.38 -2.78 10.94
N ASP A 30 -5.77 -1.65 10.56
CA ASP A 30 -5.80 -0.43 11.37
C ASP A 30 -7.16 0.27 11.31
N GLY A 31 -8.13 -0.35 10.61
CA GLY A 31 -9.51 0.10 10.48
C GLY A 31 -9.70 1.22 9.46
N ARG A 32 -8.61 1.70 8.83
CA ARG A 32 -8.67 2.77 7.83
C ARG A 32 -9.05 2.20 6.47
N PRO A 33 -9.92 2.87 5.71
CA PRO A 33 -10.23 2.45 4.35
C PRO A 33 -8.98 2.42 3.46
N ARG A 34 -8.83 1.33 2.70
CA ARG A 34 -7.80 1.18 1.68
C ARG A 34 -8.17 2.00 0.45
N LEU A 35 -7.27 2.86 -0.01
CA LEU A 35 -7.53 3.81 -1.09
C LEU A 35 -6.53 3.66 -2.24
N LEU A 36 -7.05 3.47 -3.45
CA LEU A 36 -6.29 3.52 -4.70
C LEU A 36 -6.85 4.66 -5.55
N VAL A 37 -6.00 5.61 -5.96
CA VAL A 37 -6.43 6.80 -6.73
C VAL A 37 -5.92 6.71 -8.15
N LEU A 38 -6.82 6.90 -9.12
CA LEU A 38 -6.49 7.10 -10.53
C LEU A 38 -6.82 8.57 -10.86
N THR A 39 -5.88 9.27 -11.49
CA THR A 39 -6.00 10.69 -11.84
C THR A 39 -5.34 10.98 -13.18
N ASP A 40 -5.83 11.99 -13.89
CA ASP A 40 -5.25 12.58 -15.08
C ASP A 40 -4.41 13.83 -14.79
N ILE A 41 -3.89 13.91 -13.56
CA ILE A 41 -3.03 14.95 -13.02
C ILE A 41 -2.15 15.63 -14.07
N GLY A 42 -2.26 16.96 -14.13
CA GLY A 42 -1.56 17.78 -15.12
C GLY A 42 -2.39 18.14 -16.35
N GLY A 43 -3.60 17.60 -16.50
CA GLY A 43 -4.67 18.21 -17.30
C GLY A 43 -5.17 19.48 -16.61
N ASP A 44 -5.99 19.29 -15.57
CA ASP A 44 -6.58 20.38 -14.80
C ASP A 44 -5.79 20.72 -13.52
N PRO A 45 -5.87 21.97 -13.03
CA PRO A 45 -5.21 22.38 -11.79
C PRO A 45 -5.84 21.76 -10.53
N ASP A 46 -7.08 21.26 -10.59
CA ASP A 46 -7.82 20.71 -9.45
C ASP A 46 -7.33 19.31 -9.03
N ASP A 47 -6.78 18.51 -9.94
CA ASP A 47 -6.11 17.23 -9.62
C ASP A 47 -4.99 17.41 -8.61
N GLN A 48 -4.13 18.42 -8.81
CA GLN A 48 -3.04 18.71 -7.90
C GLN A 48 -3.56 19.23 -6.55
N GLN A 49 -4.59 20.08 -6.56
CA GLN A 49 -5.21 20.61 -5.34
C GLN A 49 -5.88 19.50 -4.53
N SER A 50 -6.61 18.61 -5.18
CA SER A 50 -7.27 17.47 -4.55
C SER A 50 -6.25 16.44 -4.03
N MET A 51 -5.12 16.25 -4.72
CA MET A 51 -4.00 15.43 -4.26
C MET A 51 -3.33 16.02 -3.01
N ILE A 52 -3.04 17.33 -2.99
CA ILE A 52 -2.52 18.02 -1.80
C ILE A 52 -3.48 17.85 -0.62
N ARG A 53 -4.79 18.01 -0.86
CA ARG A 53 -5.81 17.76 0.15
C ARG A 53 -5.75 16.31 0.65
N LEU A 54 -5.60 15.33 -0.23
CA LEU A 54 -5.43 13.93 0.16
C LEU A 54 -4.18 13.74 1.04
N MET A 55 -3.05 14.37 0.70
CA MET A 55 -1.81 14.27 1.50
C MET A 55 -2.00 14.72 2.96
N VAL A 56 -2.80 15.78 3.17
CA VAL A 56 -3.15 16.27 4.51
C VAL A 56 -4.02 15.28 5.31
N TYR A 57 -4.80 14.44 4.63
CA TYR A 57 -5.67 13.42 5.24
C TYR A 57 -5.12 11.98 5.13
N THR A 58 -3.82 11.82 4.86
CA THR A 58 -3.17 10.50 4.79
C THR A 58 -3.28 9.69 6.09
N ASN A 59 -3.55 10.34 7.22
CA ASN A 59 -3.81 9.66 8.48
C ASN A 59 -5.14 8.89 8.48
N GLU A 60 -6.12 9.27 7.66
CA GLU A 60 -7.45 8.66 7.62
C GLU A 60 -7.54 7.46 6.65
N PHE A 61 -6.56 7.28 5.77
CA PHE A 61 -6.59 6.28 4.71
C PHE A 61 -5.31 5.44 4.68
N GLN A 62 -5.46 4.17 4.33
CA GLN A 62 -4.34 3.34 3.89
C GLN A 62 -4.19 3.51 2.38
N ILE A 63 -3.33 4.44 1.94
CA ILE A 63 -3.11 4.69 0.51
C ILE A 63 -2.29 3.53 -0.08
N GLU A 64 -2.92 2.77 -0.98
CA GLU A 64 -2.34 1.63 -1.68
C GLU A 64 -1.57 2.05 -2.93
N GLY A 65 -1.97 3.17 -3.54
CA GLY A 65 -1.29 3.69 -4.71
C GLY A 65 -1.94 4.95 -5.29
N LEU A 66 -1.13 5.69 -6.04
CA LEU A 66 -1.52 6.87 -6.81
C LEU A 66 -1.06 6.63 -8.26
N ILE A 67 -2.01 6.56 -9.19
CA ILE A 67 -1.77 6.18 -10.58
C ILE A 67 -2.15 7.33 -11.51
N ALA A 68 -1.17 7.85 -12.24
CA ALA A 68 -1.44 8.76 -13.37
C ALA A 68 -1.94 7.93 -14.55
N SER A 69 -3.24 8.00 -14.85
CA SER A 69 -3.90 7.10 -15.81
C SER A 69 -4.34 7.79 -17.11
N ALA A 70 -4.37 9.12 -17.15
CA ALA A 70 -4.78 9.87 -18.33
C ALA A 70 -3.96 11.16 -18.47
N SER A 71 -4.20 11.89 -19.57
CA SER A 71 -3.47 13.09 -19.97
C SER A 71 -4.43 14.23 -20.29
N GLY A 72 -5.33 14.52 -19.34
CA GLY A 72 -6.43 15.47 -19.50
C GLY A 72 -7.45 15.06 -20.58
N THR A 73 -8.31 16.00 -20.95
CA THR A 73 -9.25 15.84 -22.05
C THR A 73 -8.56 15.93 -23.43
N PRO A 74 -9.08 15.25 -24.47
CA PRO A 74 -8.47 15.31 -25.81
C PRO A 74 -8.37 16.75 -26.34
N GLY A 75 -7.14 17.18 -26.62
CA GLY A 75 -6.86 18.53 -27.16
C GLY A 75 -6.50 19.58 -26.11
N GLU A 76 -6.62 19.25 -24.83
CA GLU A 76 -6.26 20.14 -23.72
C GLU A 76 -4.74 20.25 -23.55
N LEU A 77 -4.06 19.10 -23.59
CA LEU A 77 -2.60 19.06 -23.56
C LEU A 77 -2.01 19.09 -24.97
N LYS A 78 -0.92 19.86 -25.13
CA LYS A 78 -0.10 19.90 -26.35
C LYS A 78 0.46 18.52 -26.73
N LYS A 79 0.60 17.62 -25.75
CA LYS A 79 1.05 16.25 -25.93
C LYS A 79 0.32 15.35 -24.93
N ALA A 80 -0.30 14.29 -25.42
CA ALA A 80 -0.96 13.28 -24.59
C ALA A 80 0.11 12.44 -23.85
N VAL A 81 0.52 12.90 -22.67
CA VAL A 81 1.50 12.21 -21.82
C VAL A 81 0.96 12.19 -20.39
N THR A 82 1.02 11.01 -19.77
CA THR A 82 0.70 10.85 -18.34
C THR A 82 1.78 11.52 -17.49
N ARG A 83 1.38 12.38 -16.54
CA ARG A 83 2.31 13.15 -15.70
C ARG A 83 2.51 12.55 -14.30
N ALA A 84 3.02 11.31 -14.25
CA ALA A 84 3.37 10.66 -12.99
C ALA A 84 4.47 11.40 -12.21
N ASP A 85 5.22 12.28 -12.87
CA ASP A 85 6.17 13.22 -12.26
C ASP A 85 5.48 14.16 -11.24
N LEU A 86 4.27 14.64 -11.55
CA LEU A 86 3.55 15.57 -10.68
C LEU A 86 3.09 14.92 -9.38
N ILE A 87 2.79 13.61 -9.39
CA ILE A 87 2.49 12.85 -8.16
C ILE A 87 3.72 12.87 -7.23
N LYS A 88 4.92 12.66 -7.79
CA LYS A 88 6.16 12.68 -7.02
C LYS A 88 6.48 14.07 -6.51
N GLU A 89 6.22 15.10 -7.30
CA GLU A 89 6.41 16.49 -6.88
C GLU A 89 5.51 16.85 -5.69
N VAL A 90 4.21 16.54 -5.76
CA VAL A 90 3.29 16.77 -4.64
C VAL A 90 3.74 16.01 -3.39
N GLN A 91 4.17 14.75 -3.54
CA GLN A 91 4.69 13.98 -2.43
C GLN A 91 5.95 14.62 -1.81
N GLN A 92 6.89 15.06 -2.64
CA GLN A 92 8.15 15.70 -2.20
C GLN A 92 7.93 17.06 -1.54
N GLN A 93 6.92 17.82 -1.95
CA GLN A 93 6.60 19.11 -1.34
C GLN A 93 6.03 18.99 0.08
N MET A 94 5.46 17.83 0.42
CA MET A 94 4.75 17.59 1.69
C MET A 94 5.59 16.80 2.71
N MET A 95 6.79 16.32 2.32
CA MET A 95 7.76 15.65 3.19
C MET A 95 8.89 16.59 3.58
#